data_AF-A0A7G7SUE0-F1
#
_entry.id   AF-A0A7G7SUE0-F1
#
_cell.length_a   1.000
_cell.length_b   1.000
_cell.length_c   1.000
_cell.angle_alpha   90.00
_cell.angle_beta   90.00
_cell.angle_gamma   90.00
#
_symmetry.space_group_name_H-M   'P 1'
#
loop_
_entity.id
_entity.type
_entity.pdbx_description
1 polymer ?
#
loop_
_entity_poly.entity_id
_entity_poly.type
_entity_poly.pdbx_seq_one_letter_code
_entity_poly.pdbx_strand_id
1 'polypeptide(L)' 'MSLLTTCAANGKGFAWANGHNLSRHWNIGPQRALYFPAPMQRKGENSVIVFDLDSAADASVHGVKGQVWSTPGG' A
#
# COMPACT_ATOMS: atom_id res chain seq x y z
N MET A 1 -0.12 -13.53 10.98
CA MET A 1 0.82 -12.40 10.85
C MET A 1 0.37 -11.61 9.63
N SER A 2 -0.34 -10.49 9.82
CA SER A 2 -0.80 -9.65 8.70
C SER A 2 0.39 -8.90 8.12
N LEU A 3 0.73 -9.18 6.87
CA LEU A 3 1.62 -8.30 6.10
C LEU A 3 0.83 -7.06 5.68
N LEU A 4 1.39 -5.88 5.92
CA LEU A 4 0.91 -4.62 5.37
C LEU A 4 1.57 -4.41 4.01
N THR A 5 0.82 -4.03 2.99
CA THR A 5 1.39 -3.72 1.67
C THR A 5 1.73 -2.24 1.66
N THR A 6 3.01 -1.89 1.73
CA THR A 6 3.47 -0.55 1.42
C THR A 6 3.53 -0.42 -0.10
N CYS A 7 2.82 0.55 -0.65
CA CYS A 7 3.09 1.04 -1.98
C CYS A 7 3.91 2.30 -1.80
N ALA A 8 5.15 2.35 -2.29
CA ALA A 8 5.92 3.58 -2.36
C ALA A 8 5.44 4.43 -3.55
N ALA A 9 4.13 4.54 -3.73
CA ALA A 9 3.55 5.45 -4.72
C ALA A 9 3.69 6.87 -4.16
N ASN A 10 4.52 7.67 -4.82
CA ASN A 10 4.84 9.06 -4.45
C ASN A 10 3.71 10.04 -4.82
N GLY A 11 2.46 9.60 -4.68
CA GLY A 11 1.29 10.29 -5.21
C GLY A 11 0.04 10.04 -4.39
N LYS A 12 -1.10 10.00 -5.09
CA LYS A 12 -2.42 9.77 -4.51
C LYS A 12 -3.22 8.84 -5.40
N GLY A 13 -3.99 7.94 -4.81
CA GLY A 13 -4.79 7.01 -5.58
C GLY A 13 -5.34 5.85 -4.78
N PHE A 14 -5.48 4.70 -5.42
CA PHE A 14 -6.11 3.50 -4.85
C PHE A 14 -5.25 2.26 -5.07
N ALA A 15 -5.37 1.29 -4.19
CA ALA A 15 -4.70 -0.01 -4.35
C ALA A 15 -5.67 -1.17 -4.15
N TRP A 16 -5.41 -2.26 -4.86
CA TRP A 16 -6.12 -3.52 -4.74
C TRP A 16 -5.11 -4.65 -4.55
N ALA A 17 -5.49 -5.66 -3.77
CA ALA A 17 -4.74 -6.91 -3.68
C ALA A 17 -5.69 -8.08 -3.88
N ASN A 18 -5.33 -9.01 -4.77
CA ASN A 18 -6.13 -10.18 -5.13
C ASN A 18 -7.59 -9.86 -5.52
N GLY A 19 -7.83 -8.67 -6.09
CA GLY A 19 -9.16 -8.18 -6.45
C GLY A 19 -9.91 -7.45 -5.32
N HIS A 20 -9.38 -7.42 -4.10
CA HIS A 20 -9.94 -6.68 -2.97
C HIS A 20 -9.39 -5.25 -2.92
N ASN A 21 -10.27 -4.26 -2.79
CA ASN A 21 -9.87 -2.87 -2.63
C ASN A 21 -9.26 -2.64 -1.23
N LEU A 22 -7.98 -2.24 -1.17
CA LEU A 22 -7.25 -1.97 0.06
C LEU A 22 -7.43 -0.53 0.58
N SER A 23 -8.13 0.32 -0.17
CA SER A 23 -8.38 1.75 0.05
C SER A 23 -7.38 2.72 -0.59
N ARG A 24 -7.46 3.99 -0.18
CA ARG A 24 -6.71 5.11 -0.75
C ARG A 24 -5.31 5.19 -0.17
N HIS A 25 -4.32 5.43 -1.01
CA HIS A 25 -2.99 5.85 -0.60
C HIS A 25 -2.82 7.34 -0.89
N TRP A 26 -2.09 8.05 -0.02
CA TRP A 26 -1.70 9.43 -0.26
C TRP A 26 -0.39 9.74 0.44
N ASN A 27 0.59 10.21 -0.33
CA ASN A 27 1.93 10.57 0.12
C ASN A 27 1.93 11.67 1.22
N ILE A 28 0.89 12.50 1.34
CA ILE A 28 0.81 13.55 2.38
C ILE A 28 0.77 12.95 3.81
N GLY A 29 0.29 11.71 3.97
CA GLY A 29 0.25 11.04 5.28
C GLY A 29 -0.91 11.50 6.17
N PRO A 30 -1.00 10.99 7.43
CA PRO A 30 0.06 10.30 8.16
C PRO A 30 0.26 8.84 7.77
N GLN A 31 -0.72 8.20 7.14
CA GLN A 31 -0.65 6.80 6.77
C GLN A 31 0.20 6.59 5.51
N ARG A 32 1.23 5.73 5.58
CA ARG A 32 2.14 5.42 4.46
C ARG A 32 2.07 3.97 3.95
N ALA A 33 1.38 3.10 4.68
CA ALA A 33 1.19 1.69 4.32
C ALA A 33 -0.30 1.31 4.38
N LEU A 34 -0.73 0.38 3.53
CA LEU A 34 -2.10 -0.13 3.51
C LEU A 34 -2.19 -1.52 4.15
N TYR A 35 -3.29 -1.77 4.86
CA TYR A 35 -3.51 -3.05 5.51
C TYR A 35 -4.01 -4.10 4.53
N PHE A 36 -3.26 -5.20 4.43
CA PHE A 36 -3.63 -6.36 3.64
C PHE A 36 -3.97 -7.54 4.56
N PRO A 37 -5.26 -7.75 4.88
CA PRO A 37 -5.68 -8.75 5.85
C PRO A 37 -5.24 -10.17 5.46
N ALA A 38 -4.73 -10.94 6.41
CA ALA A 38 -4.35 -12.34 6.19
C ALA A 38 -5.42 -13.19 5.46
N PRO A 39 -6.74 -13.04 5.73
CA PRO A 39 -7.77 -13.81 5.00
C PRO A 39 -7.88 -13.48 3.51
N MET A 40 -7.40 -12.32 3.06
CA MET A 40 -7.40 -11.93 1.64
C MET A 40 -6.11 -12.38 0.91
N GLN A 41 -5.14 -12.93 1.67
CA GLN A 41 -3.88 -13.40 1.13
C GLN A 41 -4.02 -14.81 0.58
N ARG A 42 -3.30 -15.09 -0.52
CA ARG A 42 -3.20 -16.41 -1.12
C ARG A 42 -1.84 -17.01 -0.79
N LYS A 43 -1.79 -18.34 -0.59
CA LYS A 43 -0.52 -19.06 -0.45
C LYS A 43 0.16 -19.06 -1.82
N GLY A 44 1.37 -18.50 -1.90
CA GLY A 44 2.10 -18.31 -3.14
C GLY A 44 1.90 -16.91 -3.70
N GLU A 45 1.46 -16.81 -4.95
CA GLU A 45 1.38 -15.54 -5.66
C GLU A 45 0.20 -14.67 -5.20
N ASN A 46 0.50 -13.39 -4.98
CA ASN A 46 -0.49 -12.37 -4.68
C ASN A 46 -0.33 -11.26 -5.72
N SER A 47 -1.44 -10.85 -6.33
CA SER A 47 -1.44 -9.78 -7.33
C SER A 47 -1.84 -8.47 -6.68
N VAL A 48 -1.05 -7.42 -6.88
CA VAL A 48 -1.35 -6.08 -6.39
C VAL A 48 -1.49 -5.15 -7.58
N ILE A 49 -2.57 -4.36 -7.60
CA ILE A 49 -2.83 -3.34 -8.61
C ILE A 49 -2.86 -2.00 -7.89
N VAL A 50 -2.11 -1.04 -8.41
CA VAL A 50 -2.06 0.32 -7.87
C VAL A 50 -2.45 1.28 -8.97
N PHE A 51 -3.41 2.12 -8.67
CA PHE A 51 -3.80 3.23 -9.50
C PHE A 51 -3.29 4.52 -8.85
N ASP A 52 -2.30 5.16 -9.47
CA ASP A 52 -1.73 6.43 -9.03
C ASP A 52 -2.16 7.56 -9.97
N LEU A 53 -2.60 8.67 -9.40
CA LEU A 53 -3.05 9.87 -10.12
C LEU A 53 -1.90 10.82 -10.46
N ASP A 54 -0.80 10.79 -9.70
CA ASP A 54 0.29 11.77 -9.83
C ASP A 54 1.48 11.23 -10.64
N SER A 55 1.32 10.06 -11.28
CA SER A 55 2.35 9.36 -12.06
C SER A 55 3.67 9.14 -11.30
N ALA A 56 3.77 8.04 -10.55
CA ALA A 56 5.03 7.65 -9.92
C ALA A 56 6.05 7.16 -10.95
N ALA A 57 7.17 7.87 -11.11
CA ALA A 57 8.29 7.48 -11.97
C ALA A 57 8.97 6.17 -11.53
N ASP A 58 8.96 5.86 -10.22
CA ASP A 58 9.59 4.68 -9.61
C ASP A 58 8.58 3.89 -8.74
N ALA A 59 7.46 3.51 -9.33
CA ALA A 59 6.41 2.77 -8.61
C ALA A 59 6.92 1.39 -8.15
N SER A 60 7.01 1.20 -6.83
CA SER A 60 7.38 -0.08 -6.21
C SER A 60 6.44 -0.45 -5.06
N VAL A 61 6.24 -1.76 -4.88
CA VAL A 61 5.35 -2.33 -3.86
C VAL A 61 6.14 -3.32 -3.02
N HIS A 62 6.09 -3.14 -1.69
CA HIS A 62 6.79 -4.01 -0.74
C HIS A 62 5.92 -4.32 0.48
N GLY A 63 6.01 -5.56 0.96
CA GLY A 63 5.36 -5.97 2.20
C GLY A 63 6.16 -5.51 3.42
N VAL A 64 5.51 -4.86 4.38
CA VAL A 64 6.09 -4.46 5.67
C VAL A 64 5.37 -5.16 6.82
N LYS A 65 6.11 -5.44 7.90
CA LYS A 65 5.57 -6.13 9.09
C LYS A 65 4.80 -5.22 10.04
N GLY A 66 4.98 -3.90 9.93
CA GLY A 66 4.42 -2.90 10.83
C GLY A 66 3.91 -1.67 10.08
N GLN A 67 2.96 -0.97 10.70
CA GLN A 67 2.31 0.18 10.08
C GLN A 67 3.31 1.34 10.00
N VAL A 68 3.46 1.88 8.78
CA VAL A 68 4.32 3.03 8.54
C VAL A 68 3.48 4.29 8.66
N TRP A 69 3.90 5.16 9.56
CA TRP A 69 3.33 6.48 9.80
C TRP A 69 4.37 7.54 9.48
N SER A 70 3.96 8.68 8.92
CA SER A 70 4.82 9.87 8.94
C SER A 70 4.78 10.49 10.34
N THR A 71 5.93 10.82 10.89
CA THR A 71 6.03 11.56 12.14
C THR A 71 5.48 12.99 11.93
N PRO A 72 4.53 13.48 12.75
CA PRO A 72 4.14 14.88 12.69
C PRO A 72 5.28 15.77 13.23
N GLY A 73 5.75 16.74 12.44
CA GLY A 73 6.69 17.78 12.88
C GLY A 73 8.18 17.48 12.59
N GLY A 74 8.54 17.40 11.30
CA GLY A 74 9.94 17.54 10.90
C GLY A 74 10.48 18.94 11.16
#